data_AF-A0A7F5QWC1-F1
#
_entry.id   AF-A0A7F5QWC1-F1
#
_cell.length_a   1.000
_cell.length_b   1.000
_cell.length_c   1.000
_cell.angle_alpha   90.00
_cell.angle_beta   90.00
_cell.angle_gamma   90.00
#
_symmetry.space_group_name_H-M   'P 1'
#
loop_
_entity.id
_entity.type
_entity.pdbx_description
1 polymer ?
#
loop_
_entity_poly.entity_id
_entity_poly.type
_entity_poly.pdbx_seq_one_letter_code
_entity_poly.pdbx_strand_id
1 'polypeptide(L)'
;MKTAMELPKLVIKLALIVGTCSSGIISGDDNKVDSVFAPFGKCECGVFEFGLIENAEPIIKQTPINVTCDATGYTNCLNICSALAHAAKTQGPEILCGILKNTDKLKVGVYTRVCNGASWAHTGLTSPSPICCEESQIKNCTITEGETEPTSTVQISPLTERNE
;
A
#
# COMPACT_ATOMS: atom_id res chain seq x y z
N MET A 1 -37.33 -40.96 -9.88
CA MET A 1 -36.11 -41.70 -10.32
C MET A 1 -34.94 -40.75 -10.10
N LYS A 2 -34.16 -40.86 -9.02
CA LYS A 2 -32.87 -41.60 -8.93
C LYS A 2 -32.04 -41.36 -10.22
N THR A 3 -30.84 -40.77 -10.19
CA THR A 3 -29.76 -41.03 -9.23
C THR A 3 -28.75 -39.86 -9.23
N ALA A 4 -28.17 -39.61 -8.05
CA ALA A 4 -27.00 -38.78 -7.82
C ALA A 4 -25.74 -39.37 -8.48
N MET A 5 -24.79 -38.51 -8.84
CA MET A 5 -23.42 -38.91 -9.19
C MET A 5 -22.46 -38.14 -8.29
N GLU A 6 -21.99 -38.81 -7.25
CA GLU A 6 -20.90 -38.38 -6.37
C GLU A 6 -19.55 -38.70 -7.02
N LEU A 7 -18.57 -37.80 -6.85
CA LEU A 7 -17.16 -38.03 -7.19
C LEU A 7 -16.35 -38.22 -5.89
N PRO A 8 -15.42 -39.19 -5.81
CA PRO A 8 -14.83 -39.62 -4.55
C PRO A 8 -13.72 -38.71 -4.04
N LYS A 9 -13.69 -38.59 -2.71
CA LYS A 9 -12.67 -37.93 -1.89
C LYS A 9 -11.31 -38.60 -2.06
N LEU A 10 -10.38 -37.94 -2.75
CA LEU A 10 -8.98 -38.34 -2.81
C LEU A 10 -8.24 -37.85 -1.56
N VAL A 11 -8.35 -38.61 -0.47
CA VAL A 11 -7.58 -38.41 0.76
C VAL A 11 -6.18 -38.98 0.54
N ILE A 12 -5.26 -38.15 0.05
CA ILE A 12 -3.84 -38.49 -0.02
C ILE A 12 -3.28 -38.48 1.40
N LYS A 13 -3.24 -39.67 2.01
CA LYS A 13 -2.49 -39.96 3.23
C LYS A 13 -1.00 -40.03 2.87
N LEU A 14 -0.29 -38.91 2.94
CA LEU A 14 1.18 -38.94 2.99
C LEU A 14 1.61 -39.21 4.43
N ALA A 15 1.91 -40.48 4.72
CA ALA A 15 2.55 -40.91 5.94
C ALA A 15 4.06 -41.11 5.69
N LEU A 16 4.85 -40.53 6.60
CA LEU A 16 6.17 -40.97 7.08
C LEU A 16 7.36 -40.95 6.13
N ILE A 17 8.30 -40.03 6.41
CA ILE A 17 9.71 -40.41 6.61
C ILE A 17 10.22 -39.69 7.87
N VAL A 18 10.18 -40.38 9.01
CA VAL A 18 10.98 -40.04 10.20
C VAL A 18 12.37 -40.59 9.96
N GLY A 19 13.28 -39.75 9.47
CA GLY A 19 14.69 -40.07 9.33
C GLY A 19 15.47 -39.58 10.55
N THR A 20 15.62 -40.43 11.57
CA THR A 20 16.62 -40.22 12.61
C THR A 20 17.99 -40.59 12.06
N CYS A 21 18.86 -39.60 11.87
CA CYS A 21 20.30 -39.82 11.83
C CYS A 21 20.89 -39.21 13.10
N SER A 22 21.15 -40.07 14.07
CA SER A 22 21.91 -39.75 15.27
C SER A 22 23.41 -39.71 14.97
N SER A 23 24.10 -38.88 15.76
CA SER A 23 25.53 -38.88 16.09
C SER A 23 26.41 -37.86 15.36
N GLY A 24 26.37 -36.64 15.89
CA GLY A 24 27.47 -35.69 15.90
C GLY A 24 27.36 -34.85 17.17
N ILE A 25 28.10 -35.21 18.22
CA ILE A 25 28.26 -34.42 19.44
C ILE A 25 29.36 -33.39 19.13
N ILE A 26 29.00 -32.11 18.97
CA ILE A 26 29.96 -31.02 19.05
C ILE A 26 29.66 -30.28 20.33
N SER A 27 30.53 -30.49 21.32
CA SER A 27 30.66 -29.65 22.50
C SER A 27 31.29 -28.33 22.05
N GLY A 28 30.59 -27.23 22.30
CA GLY A 28 31.06 -25.87 22.07
C GLY A 28 30.11 -24.92 22.78
N ASP A 29 30.66 -24.13 23.70
CA ASP A 29 30.03 -23.21 24.64
C ASP A 29 28.60 -22.77 24.35
N ASP A 30 27.75 -22.85 25.38
CA ASP A 30 26.44 -22.19 25.51
C ASP A 30 26.56 -20.66 25.44
N ASN A 31 26.99 -20.12 24.29
CA ASN A 31 26.53 -18.81 23.88
C ASN A 31 25.09 -18.99 23.44
N LYS A 32 24.18 -18.77 24.39
CA LYS A 32 22.79 -18.40 24.13
C LYS A 32 22.83 -17.19 23.19
N VAL A 33 22.89 -17.46 21.90
CA VAL A 33 22.52 -16.50 20.87
C VAL A 33 21.03 -16.33 21.10
N ASP A 34 20.68 -15.38 21.97
CA ASP A 34 19.40 -14.72 21.90
C ASP A 34 19.33 -14.14 20.49
N SER A 35 18.88 -14.96 19.54
CA SER A 35 18.49 -14.51 18.23
C SER A 35 17.32 -13.58 18.50
N VAL A 36 17.63 -12.28 18.61
CA VAL A 36 16.66 -11.21 18.60
C VAL A 36 16.03 -11.26 17.21
N PHE A 37 15.10 -12.19 17.01
CA PHE A 37 14.22 -12.17 15.86
C PHE A 37 13.41 -10.88 16.02
N ALA A 38 13.66 -9.91 15.15
CA ALA A 38 12.83 -8.72 15.08
C ALA A 38 11.37 -9.20 14.96
N PRO A 39 10.46 -8.72 15.83
CA PRO A 39 9.09 -9.17 15.80
C PRO A 39 8.49 -8.84 14.42
N PHE A 40 7.59 -9.70 13.93
CA PHE A 40 6.81 -9.41 12.74
C PHE A 40 5.53 -8.68 13.13
N GLY A 41 5.08 -7.76 12.29
CA GLY A 41 3.83 -7.05 12.48
C GLY A 41 3.19 -6.64 11.17
N LYS A 42 1.97 -6.11 11.26
CA LYS A 42 1.17 -5.71 10.10
C LYS A 42 1.82 -4.56 9.34
N CYS A 43 1.94 -4.70 8.03
CA CYS A 43 2.10 -3.58 7.12
C CYS A 43 0.71 -3.04 6.78
N GLU A 44 0.43 -1.78 7.07
CA GLU A 44 -0.83 -1.10 6.77
C GLU A 44 -0.59 -0.01 5.72
N CYS A 45 -1.41 -0.01 4.67
CA CYS A 45 -1.46 1.03 3.66
C CYS A 45 -2.78 1.79 3.82
N GLY A 46 -2.72 3.12 3.82
CA GLY A 46 -3.87 3.99 4.04
C GLY A 46 -3.97 5.04 2.94
N VAL A 47 -5.17 5.31 2.46
CA VAL A 47 -5.48 6.47 1.61
C VAL A 47 -6.20 7.50 2.46
N PHE A 48 -5.68 8.72 2.49
CA PHE A 48 -6.25 9.83 3.25
C PHE A 48 -6.48 11.00 2.31
N GLU A 49 -7.38 11.91 2.71
CA GLU A 49 -7.42 13.23 2.13
C GLU A 49 -6.08 13.95 2.37
N PHE A 50 -5.57 14.60 1.33
CA PHE A 50 -4.26 15.23 1.38
C PHE A 50 -4.30 16.42 2.35
N GLY A 51 -3.44 16.37 3.38
CA GLY A 51 -3.37 17.39 4.43
C GLY A 51 -4.22 17.11 5.68
N LEU A 52 -5.06 16.06 5.67
CA LEU A 52 -5.94 15.71 6.80
C LEU A 52 -5.65 14.30 7.35
N ILE A 53 -4.53 14.16 8.07
CA ILE A 53 -4.11 12.87 8.66
C ILE A 53 -4.32 12.84 10.18
N GLU A 54 -4.28 14.00 10.85
CA GLU A 54 -4.37 14.06 12.31
C GLU A 54 -5.75 13.58 12.79
N ASN A 55 -5.76 12.46 13.51
CA ASN A 55 -6.95 11.82 14.06
C ASN A 55 -8.00 11.39 13.02
N ALA A 56 -7.62 11.34 11.73
CA ALA A 56 -8.48 10.87 10.66
C ALA A 56 -8.38 9.34 10.52
N GLU A 57 -9.47 8.71 10.11
CA GLU A 57 -9.44 7.35 9.59
C GLU A 57 -9.14 7.38 8.08
N PRO A 58 -8.39 6.39 7.56
CA PRO A 58 -8.16 6.28 6.14
C PRO A 58 -9.46 5.99 5.39
N ILE A 59 -9.66 6.65 4.25
CA ILE A 59 -10.75 6.37 3.29
C ILE A 59 -10.65 4.91 2.81
N ILE A 60 -9.43 4.45 2.54
CA ILE A 60 -9.13 3.06 2.18
C ILE A 60 -8.01 2.57 3.09
N LYS A 61 -8.24 1.43 3.75
CA LYS A 61 -7.24 0.73 4.56
C LYS A 61 -6.97 -0.66 4.01
N GLN A 62 -5.70 -0.99 3.82
CA GLN A 62 -5.25 -2.32 3.37
C GLN A 62 -4.14 -2.85 4.26
N THR A 63 -4.08 -4.17 4.42
CA THR A 63 -3.05 -4.86 5.21
C THR A 63 -2.49 -6.03 4.40
N PRO A 64 -1.63 -5.78 3.40
CA PRO A 64 -1.27 -6.79 2.41
C PRO A 64 -0.44 -7.95 2.98
N ILE A 65 0.50 -7.64 3.88
CA ILE A 65 1.42 -8.65 4.47
C ILE A 65 1.85 -8.26 5.88
N ASN A 66 2.54 -9.20 6.55
CA ASN A 66 3.35 -8.91 7.71
C ASN A 66 4.80 -8.65 7.30
N VAL A 67 5.46 -7.73 7.99
CA VAL A 67 6.88 -7.35 7.80
C VAL A 67 7.59 -7.35 9.14
N THR A 68 8.92 -7.33 9.14
CA THR A 68 9.71 -7.12 10.35
C THR A 68 9.46 -5.73 10.94
N CYS A 69 9.49 -5.59 12.27
CA CYS A 69 9.34 -4.31 12.95
C CYS A 69 10.67 -3.56 13.05
N ASP A 70 11.35 -3.42 11.92
CA ASP A 70 12.63 -2.72 11.78
C ASP A 70 12.63 -1.86 10.51
N ALA A 71 13.76 -1.21 10.22
CA ALA A 71 13.92 -0.36 9.04
C ALA A 71 13.73 -1.14 7.72
N THR A 72 14.10 -2.42 7.70
CA THR A 72 13.93 -3.29 6.53
C THR A 72 12.45 -3.53 6.26
N GLY A 73 11.68 -3.89 7.29
CA GLY A 73 10.25 -4.11 7.16
C GLY A 73 9.46 -2.83 6.88
N TYR A 74 9.89 -1.68 7.42
CA TYR A 74 9.36 -0.38 7.01
C TYR A 74 9.57 -0.11 5.52
N THR A 75 10.79 -0.30 5.02
CA THR A 75 11.12 -0.10 3.60
C THR A 75 10.31 -1.03 2.70
N ASN A 76 10.18 -2.30 3.10
CA ASN A 76 9.36 -3.27 2.38
C ASN A 76 7.88 -2.87 2.37
N CYS A 77 7.33 -2.43 3.50
CA CYS A 77 5.95 -1.98 3.57
C CYS A 77 5.71 -0.74 2.70
N LEU A 78 6.63 0.24 2.73
CA LEU A 78 6.57 1.43 1.89
C LEU A 78 6.57 1.07 0.40
N ASN A 79 7.44 0.17 -0.03
CA ASN A 79 7.51 -0.30 -1.42
C ASN A 79 6.22 -1.01 -1.84
N ILE A 80 5.65 -1.85 -0.97
CA ILE A 80 4.39 -2.56 -1.25
C ILE A 80 3.22 -1.59 -1.35
N CYS A 81 3.08 -0.65 -0.40
CA CYS A 81 2.02 0.35 -0.45
C CYS A 81 2.13 1.22 -1.71
N SER A 82 3.36 1.58 -2.11
CA SER A 82 3.62 2.34 -3.33
C SER A 82 3.26 1.55 -4.60
N ALA A 83 3.61 0.27 -4.64
CA ALA A 83 3.27 -0.61 -5.75
C ALA A 83 1.75 -0.80 -5.88
N LEU A 84 1.04 -1.00 -4.76
CA LEU A 84 -0.42 -1.08 -4.75
C LEU A 84 -1.06 0.22 -5.25
N ALA A 85 -0.56 1.37 -4.82
CA ALA A 85 -1.05 2.66 -5.28
C ALA A 85 -0.85 2.86 -6.79
N HIS A 86 0.33 2.49 -7.32
CA HIS A 86 0.58 2.54 -8.77
C HIS A 86 -0.31 1.57 -9.55
N ALA A 87 -0.49 0.35 -9.05
CA ALA A 87 -1.38 -0.63 -9.67
C ALA A 87 -2.84 -0.15 -9.69
N ALA A 88 -3.26 0.55 -8.64
CA ALA A 88 -4.60 1.11 -8.52
C ALA A 88 -4.79 2.42 -9.29
N LYS A 89 -3.76 3.01 -9.93
CA LYS A 89 -3.85 4.34 -10.54
C LYS A 89 -5.00 4.49 -11.55
N THR A 90 -5.27 3.46 -12.34
CA THR A 90 -6.31 3.50 -13.39
C THR A 90 -7.72 3.38 -12.83
N GLN A 91 -7.94 2.52 -11.82
CA GLN A 91 -9.28 2.25 -11.25
C GLN A 91 -9.52 2.98 -9.92
N GLY A 92 -8.49 3.63 -9.38
CA GLY A 92 -8.50 4.28 -8.08
C GLY A 92 -9.61 5.31 -7.93
N PRO A 93 -9.82 6.21 -8.91
CA PRO A 93 -10.94 7.17 -8.85
C PRO A 93 -12.32 6.49 -8.81
N GLU A 94 -12.52 5.39 -9.54
CA GLU A 94 -13.80 4.65 -9.53
C GLU A 94 -14.05 4.01 -8.16
N ILE A 95 -13.02 3.38 -7.61
CA ILE A 95 -13.06 2.77 -6.27
C ILE A 95 -13.35 3.85 -5.21
N LEU A 96 -12.67 4.99 -5.28
CA LEU A 96 -12.86 6.10 -4.33
C LEU A 96 -14.27 6.68 -4.41
N CYS A 97 -14.82 6.90 -5.61
CA CYS A 97 -16.20 7.37 -5.76
C CYS A 97 -17.22 6.36 -5.26
N GLY A 98 -16.98 5.06 -5.46
CA GLY A 98 -17.79 3.98 -4.88
C GLY A 98 -17.90 4.06 -3.35
N ILE A 99 -16.86 4.55 -2.68
CA ILE A 99 -16.80 4.68 -1.21
C ILE A 99 -17.39 6.01 -0.74
N LEU A 100 -16.99 7.12 -1.37
CA LEU A 100 -17.28 8.49 -0.90
C LEU A 100 -18.67 9.00 -1.32
N LYS A 101 -19.29 8.40 -2.35
CA LYS A 101 -20.54 8.82 -3.00
C LYS A 101 -20.47 10.20 -3.66
N ASN A 102 -20.32 11.26 -2.88
CA ASN A 102 -20.26 12.65 -3.35
C ASN A 102 -19.04 13.36 -2.76
N THR A 103 -18.21 13.92 -3.61
CA THR A 103 -17.08 14.76 -3.19
C THR A 103 -16.70 15.71 -4.31
N ASP A 104 -16.27 16.91 -3.97
CA ASP A 104 -15.80 17.89 -4.94
C ASP A 104 -14.34 18.21 -4.67
N LYS A 105 -13.53 18.09 -5.73
CA LYS A 105 -12.10 18.39 -5.77
C LYS A 105 -11.25 17.65 -4.73
N LEU A 106 -11.57 16.40 -4.39
CA LEU A 106 -10.82 15.62 -3.43
C LEU A 106 -9.40 15.31 -3.94
N LYS A 107 -8.39 15.72 -3.18
CA LYS A 107 -7.01 15.27 -3.38
C LYS A 107 -6.66 14.25 -2.32
N VAL A 108 -6.11 13.11 -2.71
CA VAL A 108 -5.73 12.05 -1.76
C VAL A 108 -4.23 11.81 -1.75
N GLY A 109 -3.71 11.36 -0.61
CA GLY A 109 -2.34 10.87 -0.44
C GLY A 109 -2.32 9.43 0.06
N VAL A 110 -1.24 8.72 -0.25
CA VAL A 110 -1.02 7.34 0.21
C VAL A 110 -0.02 7.33 1.35
N TYR A 111 -0.36 6.60 2.41
CA TYR A 111 0.39 6.53 3.64
C TYR A 111 0.66 5.08 4.04
N THR A 112 1.70 4.88 4.84
CA THR A 112 2.11 3.58 5.36
C THR A 112 2.25 3.62 6.87
N ARG A 113 2.00 2.49 7.52
CA ARG A 113 2.21 2.28 8.95
C ARG A 113 2.60 0.83 9.18
N VAL A 114 3.56 0.59 10.08
CA VAL A 114 4.10 -0.75 10.35
C VAL A 114 4.00 -1.06 11.83
N CYS A 115 3.67 -2.32 12.15
CA CYS A 115 3.70 -2.86 13.52
C CYS A 115 2.88 -2.07 14.54
N ASN A 116 1.72 -1.56 14.13
CA ASN A 116 0.86 -0.69 14.96
C ASN A 116 1.57 0.60 15.43
N GLY A 117 2.50 1.12 14.62
CA GLY A 117 3.14 2.41 14.87
C GLY A 117 2.10 3.51 15.15
N ALA A 118 2.48 4.50 15.97
CA ALA A 118 1.54 5.54 16.41
C ALA A 118 1.10 6.48 15.27
N SER A 119 1.96 6.70 14.27
CA SER A 119 1.73 7.65 13.19
C SER A 119 1.80 7.01 11.80
N TRP A 120 1.04 7.60 10.87
CA TRP A 120 1.10 7.29 9.45
C TRP A 120 2.23 8.09 8.79
N ALA A 121 3.01 7.45 7.93
CA ALA A 121 4.05 8.12 7.14
C ALA A 121 3.60 8.25 5.68
N HIS A 122 3.77 9.42 5.08
CA HIS A 122 3.45 9.63 3.68
C HIS A 122 4.41 8.85 2.78
N THR A 123 3.89 8.21 1.75
CA THR A 123 4.69 7.44 0.78
C THR A 123 5.33 8.31 -0.32
N GLY A 124 4.95 9.59 -0.40
CA GLY A 124 5.30 10.47 -1.51
C GLY A 124 4.29 10.47 -2.65
N LEU A 125 3.33 9.55 -2.64
CA LEU A 125 2.32 9.42 -3.69
C LEU A 125 1.03 10.17 -3.35
N THR A 126 0.58 10.96 -4.32
CA THR A 126 -0.69 11.70 -4.25
C THR A 126 -1.47 11.51 -5.55
N SER A 127 -2.78 11.78 -5.53
CA SER A 127 -3.57 11.78 -6.76
C SER A 127 -3.06 12.89 -7.70
N PRO A 128 -2.83 12.58 -8.99
CA PRO A 128 -2.28 13.54 -9.95
C PRO A 128 -3.27 14.66 -10.27
N SER A 129 -4.56 14.39 -10.12
CA SER A 129 -5.65 15.32 -10.33
C SER A 129 -6.65 15.21 -9.18
N PRO A 130 -7.42 16.27 -8.90
CA PRO A 130 -8.54 16.19 -7.97
C PRO A 130 -9.59 15.20 -8.48
N ILE A 131 -10.24 14.50 -7.55
CA ILE A 131 -11.29 13.54 -7.80
C ILE A 131 -12.63 14.20 -7.46
N CYS A 132 -13.57 14.11 -8.38
CA CYS A 132 -14.94 14.57 -8.16
C CYS A 132 -15.88 13.40 -8.35
N CYS A 133 -16.76 13.20 -7.38
CA CYS A 133 -17.73 12.12 -7.36
C CYS A 133 -19.14 12.69 -7.26
N GLU A 134 -20.05 12.10 -8.02
CA GLU A 134 -21.49 12.36 -7.93
C GLU A 134 -22.22 11.03 -8.05
N GLU A 135 -23.10 10.74 -7.09
CA GLU A 135 -23.85 9.49 -7.04
C GLU A 135 -22.97 8.22 -7.12
N SER A 136 -21.77 8.30 -6.55
CA SER A 136 -20.73 7.25 -6.55
C SER A 136 -20.05 7.00 -7.90
N GLN A 137 -20.25 7.88 -8.87
CA GLN A 137 -19.57 7.85 -10.17
C GLN A 137 -18.56 8.98 -10.29
N ILE A 138 -17.52 8.76 -11.10
CA ILE A 138 -16.56 9.82 -11.43
C ILE A 138 -17.25 10.86 -12.30
N LYS A 139 -17.11 12.13 -11.93
CA LYS A 139 -17.44 13.27 -12.77
C LYS A 139 -16.21 14.13 -13.05
N ASN A 140 -16.31 14.98 -14.07
CA ASN A 140 -15.32 16.02 -14.30
C ASN A 140 -15.42 17.06 -13.19
N CYS A 141 -14.28 17.41 -12.59
CA CYS A 141 -14.22 18.52 -11.66
C CYS A 141 -14.45 19.83 -12.42
N THR A 142 -15.54 20.53 -12.11
CA THR A 142 -15.76 21.87 -12.64
C THR A 142 -14.81 22.86 -11.95
N ILE A 143 -14.07 23.61 -12.74
CA ILE A 143 -13.35 24.78 -12.25
C ILE A 143 -14.40 25.89 -12.20
N THR A 144 -15.01 26.11 -11.04
CA THR A 144 -15.80 27.33 -10.84
C THR A 144 -14.83 28.52 -10.93
N GLU A 145 -15.07 29.40 -11.90
CA GLU A 145 -14.31 30.62 -12.15
C GLU A 145 -14.26 31.44 -10.84
N GLY A 146 -13.10 31.40 -10.16
CA GLY A 146 -12.93 32.01 -8.84
C GLY A 146 -11.67 31.55 -8.09
N GLU A 147 -11.11 30.37 -8.40
CA GLU A 147 -9.79 29.96 -7.93
C GLU A 147 -8.76 30.16 -9.04
N THR A 148 -8.01 31.25 -8.95
CA THR A 148 -6.88 31.58 -9.82
C THR A 148 -5.87 30.42 -9.86
N GLU A 149 -5.75 29.80 -11.02
CA GLU A 149 -4.71 28.83 -11.36
C GLU A 149 -3.32 29.49 -11.20
N PRO A 150 -2.34 28.89 -10.50
CA PRO A 150 -0.97 29.36 -10.58
C PRO A 150 -0.41 29.01 -11.96
N THR A 151 -0.49 29.99 -12.85
CA THR A 151 0.21 30.07 -14.14
C THR A 151 1.67 29.63 -14.00
N SER A 152 1.98 28.38 -14.33
CA SER A 152 3.36 27.97 -14.65
C SER A 152 3.61 28.24 -16.12
N THR A 153 3.92 29.49 -16.44
CA THR A 153 4.56 29.80 -17.72
C THR A 153 6.03 29.38 -17.61
N VAL A 154 6.37 28.26 -18.24
CA VAL A 154 7.76 27.89 -18.54
C VAL A 154 8.28 28.90 -19.56
N GLN A 155 9.03 29.91 -19.10
CA GLN A 155 9.82 30.77 -19.98
C GLN A 155 11.08 29.99 -20.40
N ILE A 156 11.08 29.47 -21.63
CA ILE A 156 12.30 28.99 -22.27
C ILE A 156 12.99 30.22 -22.88
N SER A 157 14.06 30.70 -22.26
CA SER A 157 14.93 31.71 -22.87
C SER A 157 15.80 31.06 -23.97
N PRO A 158 15.97 31.68 -25.15
CA PRO A 158 16.89 31.20 -26.18
C PRO A 158 18.35 31.39 -25.74
N LEU A 159 19.16 30.36 -25.93
CA LEU A 159 20.63 30.44 -25.91
C LEU A 159 21.09 31.31 -27.09
N THR A 160 21.64 32.49 -26.80
CA THR A 160 22.40 33.27 -27.77
C THR A 160 23.88 33.00 -27.55
N GLU A 161 24.50 32.29 -28.49
CA GLU A 161 25.95 32.23 -28.68
C GLU A 161 26.52 33.65 -28.77
N ARG A 162 27.59 33.94 -28.01
CA ARG A 162 28.45 35.07 -28.34
C ARG A 162 29.90 34.65 -28.20
N ASN A 163 30.51 34.43 -29.36
CA ASN A 163 31.93 34.38 -29.59
C ASN A 163 32.55 35.73 -29.22
N GLU A 164 33.60 35.73 -28.41
CA GLU A 164 34.86 36.45 -28.61
C GLU A 164 35.90 35.97 -27.59
#